data_AF-A0A254S355-F1
#
_entry.id   AF-A0A254S355-F1
#
_cell.length_a   1.000
_cell.length_b   1.000
_cell.length_c   1.000
_cell.angle_alpha   90.00
_cell.angle_beta   90.00
_cell.angle_gamma   90.00
#
_symmetry.space_group_name_H-M   'P 1'
#
loop_
_entity.id
_entity.type
_entity.pdbx_description
1 polymer ?
#
loop_
_entity_poly.entity_id
_entity_poly.type
_entity_poly.pdbx_seq_one_letter_code
_entity_poly.pdbx_strand_id
1 'polypeptide(L)'
;MDRNELKSKGLFYNNQEFDAYVFVCNLIRQAKKKIVLVDNYVNEKTLAMMLKRSKDVSVTIYTYDKSKVFEVDLTTYNVQYANCPIKILPSYGVHDRFLFIDETAYHFGASLQDLGKKTFFFSKEDFTIEEVLRKSKK
;
A
#
# COMPACT_ATOMS: atom_id res chain seq x y z
N MET A 1 10.50 -1.68 -21.23
CA MET A 1 9.22 -2.34 -20.90
C MET A 1 8.10 -1.46 -21.41
N ASP A 2 7.16 -2.02 -22.16
CA ASP A 2 6.05 -1.27 -22.74
C ASP A 2 5.21 -0.62 -21.62
N ARG A 3 5.01 0.70 -21.67
CA ARG A 3 4.55 1.49 -20.50
C ARG A 3 3.03 1.50 -20.30
N ASN A 4 2.28 0.86 -21.21
CA ASN A 4 0.83 1.07 -21.31
C ASN A 4 -0.03 -0.14 -20.93
N GLU A 5 0.54 -1.29 -20.55
CA GLU A 5 -0.23 -2.43 -20.06
C GLU A 5 0.24 -2.84 -18.67
N LEU A 6 -0.66 -2.70 -17.69
CA LEU A 6 -0.39 -3.12 -16.33
C LEU A 6 -0.39 -4.65 -16.29
N LYS A 7 0.80 -5.26 -16.15
CA LYS A 7 0.92 -6.71 -16.08
C LYS A 7 0.18 -7.25 -14.85
N SER A 8 -0.55 -8.36 -15.04
CA SER A 8 -1.24 -9.07 -13.95
C SER A 8 -0.28 -9.70 -12.94
N LYS A 9 1.00 -9.86 -13.28
CA LYS A 9 2.07 -10.27 -12.36
C LYS A 9 3.44 -9.92 -12.90
N GLY A 10 4.45 -9.85 -12.02
CA GLY A 10 5.81 -9.60 -12.42
C GLY A 10 6.83 -9.70 -11.30
N LEU A 11 8.09 -9.59 -11.69
CA LEU A 11 9.23 -9.48 -10.78
C LEU A 11 9.84 -8.10 -10.94
N PHE A 12 10.15 -7.48 -9.81
CA PHE A 12 11.17 -6.44 -9.73
C PHE A 12 12.45 -7.07 -9.22
N TYR A 13 13.59 -6.61 -9.72
CA TYR A 13 14.90 -7.13 -9.35
C TYR A 13 15.58 -6.22 -8.32
N ASN A 14 16.69 -6.69 -7.76
CA ASN A 14 17.53 -5.91 -6.86
C ASN A 14 17.88 -4.52 -7.46
N ASN A 15 17.89 -3.50 -6.61
CA ASN A 15 18.19 -2.11 -6.92
C ASN A 15 17.22 -1.42 -7.90
N GLN A 16 16.01 -1.94 -8.07
CA GLN A 16 14.93 -1.30 -8.85
C GLN A 16 13.96 -0.51 -7.96
N GLU A 17 14.47 0.17 -6.94
CA GLU A 17 13.65 0.89 -5.95
C GLU A 17 12.78 1.98 -6.58
N PHE A 18 13.36 2.78 -7.48
CA PHE A 18 12.62 3.87 -8.12
C PHE A 18 11.58 3.35 -9.12
N ASP A 19 11.89 2.32 -9.89
CA ASP A 19 10.93 1.71 -10.82
C ASP A 19 9.74 1.11 -10.06
N ALA A 20 10.00 0.43 -8.94
CA ALA A 20 8.95 -0.11 -8.08
C ALA A 20 8.12 1.00 -7.41
N TYR A 21 8.78 2.08 -6.97
CA TYR A 21 8.11 3.28 -6.44
C TYR A 21 7.16 3.90 -7.49
N VAL A 22 7.64 4.11 -8.72
CA VAL A 22 6.84 4.68 -9.82
C VAL A 22 5.66 3.76 -10.15
N PHE A 23 5.88 2.45 -10.21
CA PHE A 23 4.83 1.46 -10.43
C PHE A 23 3.71 1.59 -9.39
N VAL A 24 4.03 1.56 -8.09
CA VAL A 24 3.01 1.67 -7.03
C VAL A 24 2.33 3.04 -7.04
N CYS A 25 3.06 4.12 -7.27
CA CYS A 25 2.45 5.45 -7.41
C CYS A 25 1.47 5.50 -8.60
N ASN A 26 1.74 4.80 -9.70
CA ASN A 26 0.82 4.69 -10.82
C ASN A 26 -0.43 3.88 -10.47
N LEU A 27 -0.33 2.84 -9.63
CA LEU A 27 -1.51 2.15 -9.09
C LEU A 27 -2.37 3.08 -8.23
N ILE A 28 -1.73 3.81 -7.31
CA ILE A 28 -2.41 4.74 -6.40
C ILE A 28 -3.16 5.84 -7.16
N ARG A 29 -2.60 6.35 -8.27
CA ARG A 29 -3.25 7.35 -9.14
C ARG A 29 -4.52 6.83 -9.83
N GLN A 30 -4.64 5.52 -10.02
CA GLN A 30 -5.80 4.93 -10.69
C GLN A 30 -7.04 4.89 -9.79
N ALA A 31 -6.86 4.90 -8.47
CA ALA A 31 -7.95 4.83 -7.50
C ALA A 31 -9.00 5.93 -7.72
N LYS A 32 -10.28 5.56 -7.64
CA LYS A 32 -11.42 6.47 -7.81
C LYS A 32 -12.21 6.68 -6.53
N LYS A 33 -12.23 5.71 -5.61
CA LYS A 33 -13.05 5.74 -4.40
C LYS A 33 -12.22 5.48 -3.14
N LYS A 34 -11.44 4.40 -3.13
CA LYS A 34 -10.71 3.97 -1.94
C LYS A 34 -9.39 3.27 -2.25
N ILE A 35 -8.46 3.42 -1.33
CA ILE A 35 -7.23 2.65 -1.25
C ILE A 35 -7.19 1.98 0.11
N VAL A 36 -6.93 0.68 0.13
CA VAL A 36 -6.67 -0.05 1.37
C VAL A 36 -5.29 -0.69 1.26
N LEU A 37 -4.40 -0.36 2.18
CA LEU A 37 -3.10 -1.00 2.29
C LEU A 37 -3.11 -1.93 3.49
N VAL A 38 -2.66 -3.16 3.31
CA VAL A 38 -2.34 -4.10 4.39
C VAL A 38 -0.84 -4.34 4.33
N ASP A 39 -0.11 -3.76 5.27
CA ASP A 39 1.35 -3.86 5.34
C ASP A 39 1.78 -3.64 6.79
N ASN A 40 2.51 -4.59 7.37
CA ASN A 40 2.94 -4.51 8.76
C ASN A 40 4.12 -3.55 8.99
N TYR A 41 4.76 -3.08 7.92
CA TYR A 41 5.94 -2.21 7.99
C TYR A 41 5.72 -0.98 7.11
N VAL A 42 5.23 0.09 7.72
CA VAL A 42 4.92 1.35 7.05
C VAL A 42 5.68 2.50 7.70
N ASN A 43 6.06 3.48 6.90
CA ASN A 43 6.80 4.67 7.34
C ASN A 43 6.40 5.89 6.50
N GLU A 44 7.09 7.01 6.70
CA GLU A 44 6.94 8.27 5.97
C GLU A 44 6.89 8.09 4.43
N LYS A 45 7.70 7.19 3.86
CA LYS A 45 7.73 6.93 2.41
C LYS A 45 6.38 6.38 1.94
N THR A 46 5.77 5.51 2.73
CA THR A 46 4.44 4.95 2.43
C THR A 46 3.36 6.03 2.51
N LEU A 47 3.40 6.89 3.54
CA LEU A 47 2.47 8.02 3.65
C LEU A 47 2.60 8.98 2.44
N ALA A 48 3.85 9.27 2.03
CA ALA A 48 4.13 10.12 0.87
C ALA A 48 3.64 9.51 -0.46
N MET A 49 3.70 8.19 -0.63
CA MET A 49 3.11 7.52 -1.80
C MET A 49 1.60 7.77 -1.88
N MET A 50 0.89 7.76 -0.74
CA MET A 50 -0.56 7.96 -0.70
C MET A 50 -0.98 9.36 -1.14
N LEU A 51 -0.09 10.36 -1.14
CA LEU A 51 -0.37 11.70 -1.69
C LEU A 51 -0.60 11.70 -3.20
N LYS A 52 -0.25 10.62 -3.91
CA LYS A 52 -0.46 10.52 -5.36
C LYS A 52 -1.90 10.24 -5.74
N ARG A 53 -2.78 9.95 -4.78
CA ARG A 53 -4.22 9.73 -5.02
C ARG A 53 -4.96 11.03 -5.29
N SER A 54 -6.16 10.94 -5.88
CA SER A 54 -7.10 12.06 -5.97
C SER A 54 -7.66 12.43 -4.59
N LYS A 55 -7.99 13.71 -4.36
CA LYS A 55 -8.42 14.22 -3.04
C LYS A 55 -9.65 13.49 -2.47
N ASP A 56 -10.56 13.05 -3.34
CA ASP A 56 -11.80 12.35 -2.95
C ASP A 56 -11.58 10.86 -2.64
N VAL A 57 -10.36 10.34 -2.82
CA VAL A 57 -10.02 8.95 -2.55
C VAL A 57 -9.65 8.77 -1.09
N SER A 58 -10.44 7.95 -0.40
CA SER A 58 -10.17 7.55 0.97
C SER A 58 -8.98 6.60 1.07
N VAL A 59 -8.19 6.70 2.15
CA VAL A 59 -7.07 5.77 2.43
C VAL A 59 -7.23 5.17 3.81
N THR A 60 -7.17 3.85 3.87
CA THR A 60 -7.03 3.10 5.11
C THR A 60 -5.79 2.22 5.06
N ILE A 61 -4.95 2.27 6.07
CA ILE A 61 -3.77 1.41 6.19
C ILE A 61 -3.94 0.50 7.40
N TYR A 62 -3.89 -0.81 7.17
CA TYR A 62 -3.81 -1.85 8.17
C TYR A 62 -2.34 -2.17 8.41
N THR A 63 -1.83 -1.84 9.59
CA THR A 63 -0.45 -2.12 9.98
C THR A 63 -0.37 -2.66 11.40
N TYR A 64 0.68 -3.43 11.68
CA TYR A 64 1.05 -3.83 13.03
C TYR A 64 1.84 -2.75 13.77
N ASP A 65 2.55 -1.88 13.03
CA ASP A 65 3.44 -0.89 13.62
C ASP A 65 2.66 0.14 14.45
N LYS A 66 3.01 0.21 15.74
CA LYS A 66 2.49 1.15 16.74
C LYS A 66 3.63 1.97 17.35
N SER A 67 4.73 2.15 16.62
CA SER A 67 5.82 2.97 17.10
C SER A 67 5.35 4.41 17.31
N LYS A 68 5.79 5.02 18.42
CA LYS A 68 5.50 6.44 18.72
C LYS A 68 6.00 7.36 17.61
N VAL A 69 7.06 6.96 16.90
CA VAL A 69 7.60 7.72 15.76
C VAL A 69 6.58 7.76 14.63
N PHE A 70 6.02 6.61 14.23
CA PHE A 70 5.03 6.57 13.17
C PHE A 70 3.73 7.33 13.54
N GLU A 71 3.33 7.32 14.81
CA GLU A 71 2.19 8.11 15.29
C GLU A 71 2.41 9.62 15.12
N VAL A 72 3.63 10.10 15.39
CA VAL A 72 4.02 11.51 15.16
C VAL A 72 3.99 11.83 13.66
N ASP A 73 4.54 10.96 12.82
CA ASP A 73 4.54 11.14 11.36
C ASP A 73 3.11 11.21 10.81
N LEU A 74 2.24 10.28 11.23
CA LEU A 74 0.83 10.25 10.83
C LEU A 74 0.09 11.52 11.29
N THR A 75 0.32 11.95 12.53
CA THR A 75 -0.33 13.16 13.07
C THR A 75 0.09 14.38 12.27
N THR A 76 1.39 14.52 12.02
CA THR A 76 1.97 15.61 11.22
C THR A 76 1.39 15.61 9.80
N TYR A 77 1.35 14.45 9.15
CA TYR A 77 0.74 14.28 7.84
C TYR A 77 -0.73 14.71 7.85
N ASN A 78 -1.54 14.21 8.78
CA ASN A 78 -2.99 14.47 8.78
C ASN A 78 -3.35 15.91 9.14
N VAL A 79 -2.52 16.60 9.93
CA VAL A 79 -2.65 18.04 10.18
C VAL A 79 -2.37 18.83 8.91
N GLN A 80 -1.27 18.53 8.20
CA GLN A 80 -0.91 19.25 6.97
C GLN A 80 -1.87 18.96 5.80
N TYR A 81 -2.35 17.71 5.71
CA TYR A 81 -3.21 17.21 4.63
C TYR A 81 -4.61 16.88 5.14
N ALA A 82 -5.22 17.80 5.89
CA ALA A 82 -6.53 17.61 6.53
C ALA A 82 -7.69 17.30 5.55
N ASN A 83 -7.54 17.67 4.28
CA ASN A 83 -8.50 17.37 3.23
C ASN A 83 -8.35 15.96 2.62
N CYS A 84 -7.26 15.26 2.92
CA CYS A 84 -7.02 13.88 2.50
C CYS A 84 -6.33 13.10 3.63
N PRO A 85 -7.02 12.90 4.77
CA PRO A 85 -6.44 12.19 5.90
C PRO A 85 -6.24 10.71 5.58
N ILE A 86 -5.28 10.10 6.27
CA ILE A 86 -5.02 8.66 6.24
C ILE A 86 -5.52 8.07 7.56
N LYS A 87 -6.36 7.04 7.45
CA LYS A 87 -6.83 6.26 8.60
C LYS A 87 -5.91 5.06 8.83
N ILE A 88 -5.44 4.88 10.06
CA ILE A 88 -4.71 3.68 10.46
C ILE A 88 -5.64 2.74 11.23
N LEU A 89 -5.60 1.46 10.90
CA LEU A 89 -6.25 0.39 11.63
C LEU A 89 -5.23 -0.69 11.99
N PRO A 90 -5.40 -1.38 13.11
CA PRO A 90 -4.47 -2.43 13.50
C PRO A 90 -4.66 -3.67 12.61
N SER A 91 -3.56 -4.20 12.08
CA SER A 91 -3.51 -5.50 11.39
C SER A 91 -3.03 -6.59 12.36
N TYR A 92 -3.70 -7.75 12.35
CA TYR A 92 -3.29 -8.91 13.12
C TYR A 92 -3.42 -10.18 12.28
N GLY A 93 -2.34 -10.94 12.18
CA GLY A 93 -2.35 -12.27 11.55
C GLY A 93 -2.20 -12.29 10.02
N VAL A 94 -2.10 -11.13 9.37
CA VAL A 94 -1.78 -11.05 7.93
C VAL A 94 -0.29 -10.84 7.77
N HIS A 95 0.40 -11.81 7.19
CA HIS A 95 1.83 -11.69 6.90
C HIS A 95 2.07 -10.93 5.59
N ASP A 96 1.33 -11.26 4.55
CA ASP A 96 1.55 -10.76 3.19
C ASP A 96 1.04 -9.33 3.00
N ARG A 97 1.54 -8.65 1.96
CA ARG A 97 1.24 -7.25 1.70
C ARG A 97 0.26 -7.12 0.57
N PHE A 98 -0.82 -6.39 0.83
CA PHE A 98 -1.88 -6.16 -0.14
C PHE A 98 -2.14 -4.67 -0.31
N LEU A 99 -2.20 -4.22 -1.55
CA LEU A 99 -2.68 -2.89 -1.90
C LEU A 99 -3.96 -3.06 -2.71
N PHE A 100 -5.07 -2.59 -2.18
CA PHE A 100 -6.34 -2.55 -2.86
C PHE A 100 -6.53 -1.18 -3.49
N ILE A 101 -6.76 -1.17 -4.81
CA ILE A 101 -7.17 0.01 -5.57
C ILE A 101 -8.63 -0.21 -5.95
N ASP A 102 -9.54 0.46 -5.23
CA ASP A 102 -10.98 0.24 -5.28
C ASP A 102 -11.37 -1.21 -5.01
N GLU A 103 -11.67 -1.98 -6.06
CA GLU A 103 -12.06 -3.40 -6.02
C GLU A 103 -10.92 -4.32 -6.46
N THR A 104 -9.83 -3.78 -7.00
CA THR A 104 -8.69 -4.57 -7.47
C THR A 104 -7.67 -4.78 -6.36
N ALA A 105 -7.31 -6.04 -6.09
CA ALA A 105 -6.24 -6.38 -5.17
C ALA A 105 -4.90 -6.53 -5.89
N TYR A 106 -3.84 -6.02 -5.27
CA TYR A 106 -2.46 -6.28 -5.66
C TYR A 106 -1.69 -6.87 -4.47
N HIS A 107 -1.07 -8.02 -4.67
CA HIS A 107 -0.18 -8.66 -3.72
C HIS A 107 1.27 -8.26 -3.99
N PHE A 108 2.02 -8.03 -2.90
CA PHE A 108 3.44 -7.72 -2.93
C PHE A 108 4.22 -8.62 -1.96
N GLY A 109 5.28 -9.24 -2.47
CA GLY A 109 6.20 -10.06 -1.66
C GLY A 109 7.13 -9.26 -0.73
N ALA A 110 7.04 -7.93 -0.74
CA ALA A 110 7.82 -7.04 0.11
C ALA A 110 6.97 -5.83 0.51
N SER A 111 7.31 -5.21 1.65
CA SER A 111 6.63 -4.02 2.15
C SER A 111 6.88 -2.82 1.23
N LEU A 112 5.88 -1.93 1.12
CA LEU A 112 5.89 -0.81 0.17
C LEU A 112 7.11 0.10 0.35
N GLN A 113 7.54 0.29 1.60
CA GLN A 113 8.74 1.08 1.93
C GLN A 113 10.04 0.49 1.34
N ASP A 114 10.11 -0.83 1.14
CA ASP A 114 11.31 -1.59 0.79
C ASP A 114 11.28 -2.17 -0.63
N LEU A 115 10.24 -1.88 -1.42
CA LEU A 115 10.12 -2.37 -2.78
C LEU A 115 11.33 -1.99 -3.63
N GLY A 116 11.85 -2.98 -4.36
CA GLY A 116 12.97 -2.84 -5.30
C GLY A 116 14.35 -2.84 -4.65
N LYS A 117 14.46 -2.83 -3.31
CA LYS A 117 15.76 -3.05 -2.62
C LYS A 117 16.28 -4.45 -2.90
N LYS A 118 15.38 -5.42 -2.79
CA LYS A 118 15.60 -6.82 -3.16
C LYS A 118 14.57 -7.25 -4.19
N THR A 119 14.90 -8.31 -4.94
CA THR A 119 13.99 -8.95 -5.87
C THR A 119 12.71 -9.35 -5.15
N PHE A 120 11.56 -8.94 -5.69
CA PHE A 120 10.26 -9.30 -5.15
C PHE A 120 9.26 -9.58 -6.28
N PHE A 121 8.27 -10.40 -5.94
CA PHE A 121 7.15 -10.71 -6.83
C PHE A 121 5.94 -9.85 -6.49
N PHE A 122 5.20 -9.43 -7.52
CA PHE A 122 3.87 -8.87 -7.36
C PHE A 122 2.87 -9.54 -8.30
N SER A 123 1.62 -9.49 -7.92
CA SER A 123 0.50 -9.99 -8.72
C SER A 123 -0.77 -9.19 -8.45
N LYS A 124 -1.63 -9.10 -9.47
CA LYS A 124 -3.01 -8.68 -9.35
C LYS A 124 -3.82 -9.93 -8.97
N GLU A 125 -4.62 -9.80 -7.93
CA GLU A 125 -5.39 -10.89 -7.34
C GLU A 125 -6.89 -10.56 -7.37
N ASP A 126 -7.71 -11.59 -7.17
CA ASP A 126 -9.17 -11.50 -7.06
C ASP A 126 -9.65 -11.70 -5.62
N PHE A 127 -8.88 -11.18 -4.66
CA PHE A 127 -9.25 -11.20 -3.25
C PHE A 127 -10.03 -9.96 -2.88
N THR A 128 -10.99 -10.13 -1.96
CA THR A 128 -11.64 -9.02 -1.27
C THR A 128 -10.86 -8.63 -0.02
N ILE A 129 -11.10 -7.40 0.45
CA ILE A 129 -10.50 -6.91 1.70
C ILE A 129 -10.96 -7.78 2.88
N GLU A 130 -12.23 -8.19 2.87
CA GLU A 130 -12.85 -9.02 3.89
C GLU A 130 -12.21 -10.41 3.98
N GLU A 131 -11.83 -11.01 2.84
CA GLU A 131 -11.11 -12.28 2.81
C GLU A 131 -9.70 -12.15 3.37
N VAL A 132 -8.95 -11.12 2.97
CA VAL A 132 -7.59 -10.88 3.46
C VAL A 132 -7.56 -10.56 4.96
N LEU A 133 -8.54 -9.80 5.45
CA LEU A 133 -8.64 -9.44 6.87
C LEU A 133 -9.38 -10.49 7.72
N ARG A 134 -9.80 -11.61 7.12
CA ARG A 134 -10.55 -12.65 7.82
C ARG A 134 -9.70 -13.25 8.93
N LYS A 135 -10.12 -13.03 10.17
CA LYS A 135 -9.55 -13.74 11.32
C LYS A 135 -10.02 -15.19 11.28
N SER A 136 -9.08 -16.14 11.25
CA SER A 136 -9.40 -17.55 11.48
C SER A 136 -10.10 -17.67 12.82
N LYS A 137 -11.30 -18.26 12.83
CA LYS A 137 -11.95 -18.68 14.07
C LYS A 137 -11.06 -19.77 14.68
N LYS A 138 -10.43 -19.46 15.81
CA LYS A 138 -9.90 -20.50 16.70
C LYS A 138 -11.06 -21.16 17.42
#